data_AF-A0A6P0MFB8-F1
#
_entry.id   AF-A0A6P0MFB8-F1
#
_cell.length_a   1.000
_cell.length_b   1.000
_cell.length_c   1.000
_cell.angle_alpha   90.00
_cell.angle_beta   90.00
_cell.angle_gamma   90.00
#
_symmetry.space_group_name_H-M   'P 1'
#
loop_
_entity.id
_entity.type
_entity.pdbx_description
1 polymer ?
#
loop_
_entity_poly.entity_id
_entity_poly.type
_entity_poly.pdbx_seq_one_letter_code
_entity_poly.pdbx_strand_id
1 'polypeptide(L)'
;MIESLLWHSFHTYSANPTYWLRWWDASGNLLPWADEQIAQSLQQGIEKGKLAIITRLLTKKFGTIEPDVQAKINQLSAVDLDALSEALLDFVDVSALSSWLTQR
;
A
#
# COMPACT_ATOMS: atom_id res chain seq x y z
N MET A 1 18.50 -47.85 26.10
CA MET A 1 17.48 -47.74 25.05
C MET A 1 17.25 -46.25 24.84
N ILE A 2 18.01 -45.66 23.92
CA ILE A 2 18.13 -44.22 23.72
C ILE A 2 17.55 -43.97 22.32
N GLU A 3 16.35 -43.41 22.22
CA GLU A 3 15.84 -42.91 20.95
C GLU A 3 16.19 -41.44 20.84
N SER A 4 17.19 -41.21 20.01
CA SER A 4 17.71 -39.92 19.57
C SER A 4 16.62 -39.11 18.87
N LEU A 5 16.18 -38.03 19.51
CA LEU A 5 15.46 -36.94 18.85
C LEU A 5 16.40 -36.33 17.79
N LEU A 6 16.13 -36.67 16.54
CA LEU A 6 16.79 -36.13 15.35
C LEU A 6 16.50 -34.63 15.25
N TRP A 7 17.42 -33.83 15.80
CA TRP A 7 17.58 -32.42 15.47
C TRP A 7 17.76 -32.27 13.96
N HIS A 8 16.69 -31.94 13.24
CA HIS A 8 16.80 -31.53 11.85
C HIS A 8 17.34 -30.10 11.81
N SER A 9 18.66 -30.00 11.73
CA SER A 9 19.38 -28.76 11.44
C SER A 9 19.01 -28.26 10.04
N PHE A 10 17.98 -27.43 9.94
CA PHE A 10 17.81 -26.55 8.78
C PHE A 10 18.64 -25.29 9.00
N HIS A 11 19.83 -25.26 8.40
CA HIS A 11 20.65 -24.04 8.36
C HIS A 11 20.00 -23.04 7.39
N THR A 12 19.47 -21.93 7.90
CA THR A 12 19.16 -20.75 7.09
C THR A 12 20.16 -19.66 7.39
N TYR A 13 21.03 -19.43 6.41
CA TYR A 13 21.95 -18.29 6.38
C TYR A 13 21.09 -17.02 6.28
N SER A 14 20.92 -16.29 7.39
CA SER A 14 20.38 -14.92 7.34
C SER A 14 21.12 -14.05 8.34
N ALA A 15 21.58 -12.89 7.87
CA ALA A 15 22.42 -11.94 8.60
C ALA A 15 21.67 -11.17 9.71
N ASN A 16 20.57 -11.71 10.24
CA ASN A 16 19.79 -11.06 11.28
C ASN A 16 19.22 -12.11 12.27
N PRO A 17 19.68 -12.15 13.53
CA PRO A 17 19.45 -13.27 14.46
C PRO A 17 18.00 -13.45 14.95
N THR A 18 17.03 -12.71 14.44
CA THR A 18 15.63 -12.72 14.90
C THR A 18 14.69 -13.60 14.06
N TYR A 19 15.16 -14.17 12.94
CA TYR A 19 14.29 -14.86 11.97
C TYR A 19 13.96 -16.33 12.26
N TRP A 20 14.62 -17.00 13.20
CA TRP A 20 14.36 -18.42 13.54
C TRP A 20 13.04 -18.67 14.30
N LEU A 21 12.29 -17.61 14.64
CA LEU A 21 11.01 -17.65 15.37
C LEU A 21 9.82 -17.13 14.55
N ARG A 22 9.81 -17.30 13.22
CA ARG A 22 8.60 -17.00 12.41
C ARG A 22 7.67 -18.22 12.36
N TRP A 23 6.39 -18.02 12.07
CA TRP A 23 5.41 -19.10 11.89
C TRP A 23 5.01 -19.17 10.43
N TRP A 24 4.81 -20.38 9.90
CA TRP A 24 4.36 -20.61 8.52
C TRP A 24 2.91 -21.12 8.52
N ASP A 25 2.13 -20.75 7.51
CA ASP A 25 0.82 -21.35 7.26
C ASP A 25 0.94 -22.73 6.57
N ALA A 26 -0.19 -23.43 6.41
CA ALA A 26 -0.24 -24.74 5.76
C ALA A 26 0.18 -24.74 4.28
N SER A 27 0.31 -23.55 3.68
CA SER A 27 0.74 -23.33 2.29
C SER A 27 2.22 -22.91 2.19
N GLY A 28 2.93 -22.81 3.33
CA GLY A 28 4.33 -22.41 3.38
C GLY A 28 4.56 -20.90 3.31
N ASN A 29 3.53 -20.08 3.51
CA ASN A 29 3.69 -18.63 3.60
C ASN A 29 4.05 -18.20 5.02
N LEU A 30 4.89 -17.18 5.14
CA LEU A 30 5.22 -16.56 6.42
C LEU A 30 4.00 -15.81 6.97
N LEU A 31 3.58 -16.12 8.19
CA LEU A 31 2.54 -15.35 8.87
C LEU A 31 3.12 -14.01 9.36
N PRO A 32 2.53 -12.86 8.99
CA PRO A 32 2.98 -11.57 9.48
C PRO A 32 2.69 -11.45 10.97
N TRP A 33 3.61 -10.85 11.73
CA TRP A 33 3.40 -10.60 13.17
C TRP A 33 2.39 -9.49 13.42
N ALA A 34 1.92 -9.37 14.66
CA ALA A 34 0.99 -8.31 15.07
C ALA A 34 1.51 -6.92 14.65
N ASP A 35 2.80 -6.63 14.85
CA ASP A 35 3.40 -5.35 14.45
C ASP A 35 3.41 -5.13 12.93
N GLU A 36 3.71 -6.17 12.14
CA GLU A 36 3.69 -6.10 10.68
C GLU A 36 2.26 -5.91 10.14
N GLN A 37 1.27 -6.57 10.75
CA GLN A 37 -0.15 -6.39 10.42
C GLN A 37 -0.65 -5.00 10.82
N ILE A 38 -0.25 -4.48 11.99
CA ILE A 38 -0.58 -3.12 12.44
C ILE A 38 0.03 -2.10 11.49
N ALA A 39 1.31 -2.26 11.11
CA ALA A 39 1.96 -1.37 10.16
C ALA A 39 1.27 -1.39 8.79
N GLN A 40 0.94 -2.57 8.27
CA GLN A 40 0.24 -2.72 6.99
C GLN A 40 -1.17 -2.10 7.03
N SER A 41 -1.93 -2.35 8.09
CA SER A 41 -3.28 -1.81 8.23
C SER A 41 -3.29 -0.29 8.42
N LEU A 42 -2.30 0.26 9.14
CA LEU A 42 -2.11 1.71 9.26
C LEU A 42 -1.79 2.33 7.91
N GLN A 43 -0.86 1.73 7.15
CA GLN A 43 -0.50 2.22 5.82
C GLN A 43 -1.70 2.21 4.87
N GLN A 44 -2.46 1.11 4.83
CA GLN A 44 -3.68 1.01 4.03
C GLN A 44 -4.74 2.04 4.47
N GLY A 45 -4.86 2.31 5.77
CA GLY A 45 -5.77 3.33 6.31
C GLY A 45 -5.39 4.74 5.85
N ILE A 46 -4.10 5.07 5.86
CA ILE A 46 -3.57 6.36 5.39
C ILE A 46 -3.84 6.52 3.89
N GLU A 47 -3.54 5.50 3.08
CA GLU A 47 -3.76 5.54 1.63
C GLU A 47 -5.24 5.74 1.26
N LYS A 48 -6.13 4.95 1.89
CA LYS A 48 -7.58 5.12 1.71
C LYS A 48 -8.05 6.50 2.14
N GLY A 49 -7.50 7.04 3.23
CA GLY A 49 -7.78 8.39 3.71
C GLY A 49 -7.39 9.47 2.71
N LYS A 50 -6.16 9.40 2.17
CA LYS A 50 -5.66 10.32 1.13
C LYS A 50 -6.56 10.29 -0.11
N LEU A 51 -6.86 9.10 -0.63
CA LEU A 51 -7.73 8.91 -1.79
C LEU A 51 -9.12 9.53 -1.58
N ALA A 52 -9.72 9.32 -0.41
CA ALA A 52 -11.03 9.86 -0.06
C ALA A 52 -11.02 11.40 -0.01
N ILE A 53 -9.98 12.01 0.55
CA ILE A 53 -9.83 13.46 0.61
C ILE A 53 -9.66 14.04 -0.79
N ILE A 54 -8.74 13.48 -1.59
CA ILE A 54 -8.48 13.94 -2.97
C ILE A 54 -9.75 13.84 -3.82
N THR A 55 -10.46 12.73 -3.73
CA THR A 55 -11.74 12.53 -4.46
C THR A 55 -12.75 13.62 -4.08
N ARG A 56 -12.91 13.92 -2.78
CA ARG A 56 -13.81 15.01 -2.33
C ARG A 56 -13.38 16.39 -2.83
N LEU A 57 -12.08 16.67 -2.83
CA LEU A 57 -11.54 17.95 -3.33
C LEU A 57 -11.76 18.11 -4.83
N LEU A 58 -11.52 17.05 -5.60
CA LEU A 58 -11.79 17.00 -7.03
C LEU A 58 -13.27 17.22 -7.32
N THR A 59 -14.16 16.52 -6.60
CA THR A 59 -15.60 16.70 -6.75
C THR A 59 -16.04 18.11 -6.38
N LYS A 60 -15.43 18.72 -5.35
CA LYS A 60 -15.75 20.10 -4.95
C LYS A 60 -15.25 21.14 -5.97
N LYS A 61 -14.11 20.91 -6.60
CA LYS A 61 -13.48 21.85 -7.54
C LYS A 61 -14.06 21.75 -8.95
N PHE A 62 -14.29 20.54 -9.43
CA PHE A 62 -14.67 20.28 -10.83
C PHE A 62 -16.08 19.71 -10.98
N GLY A 63 -16.78 19.42 -9.89
CA GLY A 63 -18.12 18.80 -9.93
C GLY A 63 -18.04 17.29 -10.14
N THR A 64 -18.92 16.74 -10.97
CA THR A 64 -18.92 15.30 -11.25
C THR A 64 -17.65 14.91 -12.01
N ILE A 65 -16.91 13.93 -11.46
CA ILE A 65 -15.72 13.36 -12.09
C ILE A 65 -16.14 12.14 -12.91
N GLU A 66 -15.63 12.06 -14.15
CA GLU A 66 -15.89 10.93 -15.04
C GLU A 66 -15.40 9.60 -14.42
N PRO A 67 -16.14 8.49 -14.58
CA PRO A 67 -15.78 7.20 -14.00
C PRO A 67 -14.36 6.72 -14.38
N ASP A 68 -13.94 6.97 -15.61
CA ASP A 68 -12.61 6.59 -16.10
C ASP A 68 -11.48 7.35 -15.38
N VAL A 69 -11.71 8.64 -15.10
CA VAL A 69 -10.77 9.48 -14.34
C VAL A 69 -10.71 9.01 -12.89
N GLN A 70 -11.86 8.68 -12.29
CA GLN A 70 -11.91 8.12 -10.93
C GLN A 70 -11.18 6.78 -10.83
N ALA A 71 -11.32 5.91 -11.83
CA ALA A 71 -10.62 4.62 -11.87
C ALA A 71 -9.10 4.79 -11.89
N LYS A 72 -8.59 5.76 -12.67
CA LYS A 72 -7.16 6.10 -12.69
C LYS A 72 -6.69 6.62 -11.33
N ILE A 73 -7.44 7.54 -10.72
CA ILE A 73 -7.09 8.10 -9.40
C ILE A 73 -7.04 7.00 -8.33
N ASN A 74 -7.96 6.04 -8.36
CA ASN A 74 -7.99 4.92 -7.42
C ASN A 74 -6.79 3.94 -7.58
N GLN A 75 -6.08 3.99 -8.71
CA GLN A 75 -4.90 3.16 -8.99
C GLN A 75 -3.58 3.88 -8.69
N LEU A 76 -3.62 5.16 -8.34
CA LEU A 76 -2.42 5.94 -8.01
C LEU A 76 -1.73 5.42 -6.75
N SER A 77 -0.41 5.45 -6.76
CA SER A 77 0.38 5.12 -5.57
C SER A 77 0.23 6.21 -4.50
N ALA A 78 0.59 5.89 -3.24
CA ALA A 78 0.56 6.87 -2.16
C ALA A 78 1.37 8.14 -2.46
N VAL A 79 2.51 7.99 -3.16
CA VAL A 79 3.38 9.10 -3.57
C VAL A 79 2.71 9.96 -4.63
N ASP A 80 1.97 9.33 -5.55
CA ASP A 80 1.28 10.05 -6.62
C ASP A 80 0.06 10.77 -6.09
N LEU A 81 -0.62 10.20 -5.09
CA LEU A 81 -1.69 10.87 -4.37
C LEU A 81 -1.17 12.13 -3.64
N ASP A 82 0.01 12.07 -3.01
CA ASP A 82 0.62 13.25 -2.39
C ASP A 82 0.94 14.31 -3.45
N ALA A 83 1.58 13.93 -4.56
CA ALA A 83 1.88 14.84 -5.66
C ALA A 83 0.62 15.44 -6.30
N LEU A 84 -0.46 14.65 -6.43
CA LEU A 84 -1.74 15.12 -6.91
C LEU A 84 -2.37 16.13 -5.94
N SER A 85 -2.21 15.95 -4.62
CA SER A 85 -2.77 16.86 -3.63
C SER A 85 -2.17 18.28 -3.72
N GLU A 86 -0.88 18.38 -4.05
CA GLU A 86 -0.19 19.65 -4.28
C GLU A 86 -0.60 20.25 -5.63
N ALA A 87 -0.47 19.48 -6.72
CA ALA A 87 -0.78 19.93 -8.08
C ALA A 87 -2.25 20.34 -8.24
N LEU A 88 -3.16 19.69 -7.49
CA LEU A 88 -4.58 20.01 -7.49
C LEU A 88 -4.87 21.46 -7.11
N LEU A 89 -4.03 22.09 -6.29
CA LEU A 89 -4.19 23.48 -5.90
C LEU A 89 -4.01 24.41 -7.10
N ASP A 90 -3.09 24.08 -8.01
CA ASP A 90 -2.73 24.89 -9.18
C ASP A 90 -3.63 24.65 -10.42
N PHE A 91 -4.40 23.56 -10.44
CA PHE A 91 -5.24 23.25 -11.60
C PHE A 91 -6.32 24.31 -11.85
N VAL A 92 -6.32 24.95 -13.03
CA VAL A 92 -7.37 25.92 -13.39
C VAL A 92 -8.65 25.24 -13.85
N ASP A 93 -8.54 24.08 -14.51
CA ASP A 93 -9.65 23.31 -15.06
C ASP A 93 -9.41 21.79 -15.00
N VAL A 94 -10.43 21.02 -15.42
CA VAL A 94 -10.38 19.54 -15.42
C VAL A 94 -9.46 18.96 -16.50
N SER A 95 -9.09 19.74 -17.52
CA SER A 95 -8.16 19.29 -18.57
C SER A 95 -6.73 19.20 -18.02
N ALA A 96 -6.37 20.06 -17.06
CA ALA A 96 -5.11 19.98 -16.32
C ALA A 96 -4.99 18.66 -15.56
N LEU A 97 -6.07 18.23 -14.88
CA LEU A 97 -6.14 16.93 -14.20
C LEU A 97 -5.94 15.76 -15.18
N SER A 98 -6.65 15.79 -16.32
CA SER A 98 -6.56 14.73 -17.32
C SER A 98 -5.15 14.62 -17.93
N SER A 99 -4.50 15.77 -18.14
CA SER A 99 -3.13 15.84 -18.63
C SER A 99 -2.14 15.29 -17.60
N TRP A 100 -2.30 15.66 -16.33
CA TRP A 100 -1.47 15.17 -15.22
C TRP A 100 -1.55 13.64 -15.08
N LEU A 101 -2.76 13.08 -15.15
CA LEU A 101 -3.00 11.63 -15.07
C LEU A 101 -2.48 10.85 -16.29
N THR A 102 -2.12 11.52 -17.39
CA THR A 102 -1.53 10.86 -18.57
C THR A 102 0.00 10.83 -18.51
N GLN A 103 0.61 11.66 -17.67
CA GLN A 103 2.06 11.71 -17.46
C GLN A 103 2.54 10.76 -16.35
N ARG A 104 1.61 10.02 -15.73
CA ARG A 104 1.82 9.05 -14.66
C ARG A 104 1.35 7.67 -15.13
#